data_AF-A0A3E3IQS2-F1
#
_entry.id   AF-A0A3E3IQS2-F1
#
_cell.length_a   1.000
_cell.length_b   1.000
_cell.length_c   1.000
_cell.angle_alpha   90.00
_cell.angle_beta   90.00
_cell.angle_gamma   90.00
#
_symmetry.space_group_name_H-M   'P 1'
#
loop_
_entity.id
_entity.type
_entity.pdbx_description
1 polymer ?
#
loop_
_entity_poly.entity_id
_entity_poly.type
_entity_poly.pdbx_seq_one_letter_code
_entity_poly.pdbx_strand_id
1 'polypeptide(L)'
;MRLNTDNYHAIADEKHISDDSVRKSTGLSERALNWILENRAIECQTLELIADAIGSPAADLSLPDVTMCNENCIEWCRGQEQATLTLTQRKTITRVEKLAVSRPEECQIVGKNPDGSIVAHIPVRWIRINPNLQLTEEQRKEKAAAMRRNIHYNGADRSDLG
;
A
#
# COMPACT_ATOMS: atom_id res chain seq x y z
N MET A 1 -5.67 10.78 2.73
CA MET A 1 -5.65 11.88 1.74
C MET A 1 -4.43 12.75 1.98
N ARG A 2 -4.08 13.60 1.02
CA ARG A 2 -2.93 14.49 1.15
C ARG A 2 -3.33 15.96 1.14
N LEU A 3 -2.69 16.74 2.01
CA LEU A 3 -2.80 18.19 2.01
C LEU A 3 -1.91 18.75 0.89
N ASN A 4 -2.48 19.61 0.05
CA ASN A 4 -1.77 20.46 -0.87
C ASN A 4 -1.14 21.63 -0.10
N THR A 5 0.04 21.39 0.46
CA THR A 5 0.75 22.38 1.29
C THR A 5 1.10 23.64 0.53
N ASP A 6 1.41 23.50 -0.75
CA ASP A 6 1.79 24.62 -1.62
C ASP A 6 0.58 25.54 -1.81
N ASN A 7 -0.61 24.95 -2.01
CA ASN A 7 -1.86 25.72 -2.12
C ASN A 7 -2.35 26.25 -0.76
N TYR A 8 -2.13 25.50 0.32
CA TYR A 8 -2.38 25.98 1.69
C TYR A 8 -1.61 27.28 1.96
N HIS A 9 -0.29 27.30 1.71
CA HIS A 9 0.52 28.49 1.94
C HIS A 9 0.11 29.65 1.02
N ALA A 10 -0.15 29.39 -0.27
CA ALA A 10 -0.59 30.43 -1.19
C ALA A 10 -1.90 31.11 -0.75
N ILE A 11 -2.89 30.32 -0.32
CA ILE A 11 -4.20 30.82 0.13
C ILE A 11 -4.07 31.53 1.49
N ALA A 12 -3.29 30.96 2.41
CA ALA A 12 -3.04 31.56 3.71
C ALA A 12 -2.36 32.93 3.59
N ASP A 13 -1.35 33.03 2.71
CA ASP A 13 -0.65 34.28 2.41
C ASP A 13 -1.58 35.33 1.77
N GLU A 14 -2.36 34.92 0.76
CA GLU A 14 -3.34 35.80 0.08
C GLU A 14 -4.39 36.36 1.06
N LYS A 15 -4.87 35.53 1.98
CA LYS A 15 -5.89 35.92 2.97
C LYS A 15 -5.30 36.50 4.26
N HIS A 16 -3.98 36.59 4.35
CA HIS A 16 -3.26 37.04 5.54
C HIS A 16 -3.61 36.25 6.81
N ILE A 17 -3.80 34.94 6.66
CA ILE A 17 -4.11 34.01 7.75
C ILE A 17 -2.82 33.35 8.21
N SER A 18 -2.47 33.48 9.49
CA SER A 18 -1.29 32.82 10.05
C SER A 18 -1.58 31.38 10.50
N ASP A 19 -0.54 30.55 10.50
CA ASP A 19 -0.61 29.17 11.03
C ASP A 19 -1.09 29.14 12.50
N ASP A 20 -0.73 30.15 13.30
CA ASP A 20 -1.22 30.28 14.68
C ASP A 20 -2.74 30.53 14.74
N SER A 21 -3.28 31.31 13.80
CA SER A 21 -4.73 31.52 13.67
C SER A 21 -5.44 30.22 13.28
N VAL A 22 -4.87 29.49 12.30
CA VAL A 22 -5.41 28.18 11.87
C VAL A 22 -5.41 27.21 13.05
N ARG A 23 -4.32 27.11 13.81
CA ARG A 23 -4.26 26.27 15.00
C ARG A 23 -5.30 26.62 16.05
N LYS A 24 -5.48 27.91 16.35
CA LYS A 24 -6.49 28.37 17.32
C LYS A 24 -7.90 28.00 16.89
N SER A 25 -8.20 28.12 15.59
CA SER A 25 -9.51 27.77 15.04
C SER A 25 -9.76 26.26 14.98
N THR A 26 -8.72 25.47 14.71
CA THR A 26 -8.82 24.01 14.52
C THR A 26 -8.60 23.22 15.81
N GLY A 27 -8.04 23.83 16.85
CA GLY A 27 -7.59 23.16 18.07
C GLY A 27 -6.29 22.35 17.90
N LEU A 28 -5.62 22.46 16.75
CA LEU A 28 -4.38 21.73 16.49
C LEU A 28 -3.21 22.29 17.31
N SER A 29 -2.44 21.37 17.90
CA SER A 29 -1.13 21.73 18.47
C SER A 29 -0.14 22.13 17.37
N GLU A 30 0.90 22.88 17.74
CA GLU A 30 1.98 23.27 16.80
C GLU A 30 2.58 22.07 16.10
N ARG A 31 2.90 21.06 16.91
CA ARG A 31 3.52 19.84 16.45
C ARG A 31 2.63 19.09 15.46
N ALA A 32 1.32 19.10 15.68
CA ALA A 32 0.37 18.44 14.80
C ALA A 32 0.29 19.16 13.44
N LEU A 33 0.12 20.49 13.44
CA LEU A 33 0.05 21.26 12.20
C LEU A 33 1.37 21.15 11.42
N ASN A 34 2.51 21.34 12.07
CA ASN A 34 3.82 21.22 11.41
C ASN A 34 4.03 19.82 10.82
N TRP A 35 3.68 18.77 11.57
CA TRP A 35 3.78 17.40 11.06
C TRP A 35 2.90 17.17 9.83
N ILE A 36 1.67 17.70 9.82
CA ILE A 36 0.77 17.63 8.67
C ILE A 36 1.36 18.38 7.47
N LEU A 37 1.90 19.58 7.66
CA LEU A 37 2.51 20.38 6.60
C LEU A 37 3.79 19.72 6.05
N GLU A 38 4.60 19.09 6.90
CA GLU A 38 5.81 18.39 6.47
C GLU A 38 5.50 17.09 5.72
N ASN A 39 4.58 16.28 6.26
CA ASN A 39 4.32 14.93 5.75
C ASN A 39 3.21 14.89 4.70
N ARG A 40 2.49 16.01 4.54
CA ARG A 40 1.31 16.18 3.69
C ARG A 40 0.19 15.19 4.00
N ALA A 41 0.26 14.45 5.11
CA ALA A 41 -0.69 13.41 5.46
C ALA A 41 -1.72 13.96 6.44
N ILE A 42 -3.00 13.77 6.12
CA ILE A 42 -4.10 14.34 6.90
C ILE A 42 -5.34 13.45 6.85
N GLU A 43 -6.14 13.49 7.90
CA GLU A 43 -7.48 12.89 7.96
C GLU A 43 -8.53 13.84 7.37
N CYS A 44 -9.61 13.30 6.82
CA CYS A 44 -10.67 14.10 6.17
C CYS A 44 -11.26 15.15 7.12
N GLN A 45 -11.58 14.77 8.36
CA GLN A 45 -12.14 15.70 9.34
C GLN A 45 -11.18 16.84 9.68
N THR A 46 -9.88 16.56 9.77
CA THR A 46 -8.87 17.60 10.03
C THR A 46 -8.68 18.51 8.82
N LEU A 47 -8.79 17.98 7.59
CA LEU A 47 -8.74 18.79 6.38
C LEU A 47 -9.91 19.78 6.33
N GLU A 48 -11.13 19.33 6.63
CA GLU A 48 -12.31 20.21 6.67
C GLU A 48 -12.14 21.33 7.72
N LEU A 49 -11.60 21.01 8.91
CA LEU A 49 -11.33 22.02 9.93
C LEU A 49 -10.31 23.07 9.45
N ILE A 50 -9.23 22.64 8.78
CA ILE A 50 -8.24 23.56 8.21
C ILE A 50 -8.87 24.39 7.08
N ALA A 51 -9.68 23.76 6.22
CA ALA A 51 -10.40 24.38 5.12
C ALA A 51 -11.33 25.51 5.61
N ASP A 52 -12.12 25.23 6.64
CA ASP A 52 -12.96 26.22 7.32
C ASP A 52 -12.13 27.35 7.92
N ALA A 53 -11.03 27.02 8.61
CA ALA A 53 -10.15 28.01 9.24
C ALA A 53 -9.49 28.96 8.25
N ILE A 54 -9.18 28.49 7.03
CA ILE A 54 -8.63 29.33 5.96
C ILE A 54 -9.69 29.91 5.01
N GLY A 55 -10.96 29.57 5.23
CA GLY A 55 -12.10 29.97 4.41
C GLY A 55 -12.00 29.53 2.95
N SER A 56 -11.50 28.32 2.69
CA SER A 56 -11.38 27.74 1.34
C SER A 56 -12.03 26.36 1.29
N PRO A 57 -12.61 25.94 0.15
CA PRO A 57 -13.09 24.57 -0.01
C PRO A 57 -11.98 23.54 0.25
N ALA A 58 -12.30 22.45 0.95
CA ALA A 58 -11.36 21.35 1.18
C ALA A 58 -10.82 20.74 -0.13
N ALA A 59 -11.57 20.83 -1.23
CA ALA A 59 -11.14 20.39 -2.55
C ALA A 59 -9.90 21.15 -3.07
N ASP A 60 -9.78 22.44 -2.76
CA ASP A 60 -8.62 23.25 -3.19
C ASP A 60 -7.37 22.93 -2.36
N LEU A 61 -7.57 22.42 -1.15
CA LEU A 61 -6.51 22.01 -0.23
C LEU A 61 -6.18 20.53 -0.30
N SER A 62 -7.01 19.75 -0.95
CA SER A 62 -6.78 18.32 -1.14
C SER A 62 -5.93 18.13 -2.38
N LEU A 63 -4.79 17.46 -2.26
CA LEU A 63 -4.24 16.79 -3.42
C LEU A 63 -5.13 15.59 -3.71
N PRO A 64 -5.54 15.36 -4.98
CA PRO A 64 -6.15 14.09 -5.34
C PRO A 64 -5.19 13.00 -4.86
N ASP A 65 -5.74 11.99 -4.17
CA ASP A 65 -4.93 10.94 -3.56
C ASP A 65 -4.41 9.97 -4.63
N VAL A 66 -3.62 10.50 -5.57
CA VAL A 66 -2.90 9.76 -6.61
C VAL A 66 -1.84 8.85 -6.01
N THR A 67 -1.64 8.92 -4.69
CA THR A 67 -0.69 8.12 -3.93
C THR A 67 -1.31 7.00 -3.11
N MET A 68 -2.64 6.91 -3.09
CA MET A 68 -3.36 5.78 -2.49
C MET A 68 -4.18 5.05 -3.55
N CYS A 69 -3.54 4.72 -4.68
CA CYS A 69 -3.99 3.55 -5.42
C CYS A 69 -3.85 2.36 -4.48
N ASN A 70 -4.95 1.97 -3.84
CA ASN A 70 -5.03 0.80 -2.97
C ASN A 70 -5.51 -0.43 -3.75
N GLU A 71 -5.90 -0.23 -5.01
CA GLU A 71 -6.34 -1.29 -5.89
C GLU A 71 -5.15 -2.19 -6.28
N ASN A 72 -5.42 -3.47 -6.40
CA ASN A 72 -4.48 -4.43 -6.98
C ASN A 72 -5.22 -5.10 -8.13
N CYS A 73 -4.66 -5.04 -9.33
CA CYS A 73 -5.30 -5.56 -10.53
C CYS A 73 -4.51 -6.76 -11.06
N ILE A 74 -5.24 -7.74 -11.60
CA ILE A 74 -4.67 -8.84 -12.38
C ILE A 74 -5.50 -8.94 -13.66
N GLU A 75 -4.86 -8.76 -14.81
CA GLU A 75 -5.55 -8.75 -16.10
C GLU A 75 -4.76 -9.50 -17.17
N TRP A 76 -5.47 -10.13 -18.10
CA TRP A 76 -4.90 -10.75 -19.29
C TRP A 76 -5.97 -10.88 -20.37
N CYS A 77 -5.57 -10.81 -21.65
CA CYS A 77 -6.49 -11.13 -22.73
C CYS A 77 -6.64 -12.65 -22.88
N ARG A 78 -7.81 -13.10 -23.35
CA ARG A 78 -8.06 -14.52 -23.62
C ARG A 78 -7.00 -15.07 -24.58
N GLY A 79 -6.35 -16.16 -24.17
CA GLY A 79 -5.32 -16.85 -24.98
C GLY A 79 -3.90 -16.32 -24.80
N GLN A 80 -3.69 -15.26 -24.02
CA GLN A 80 -2.33 -14.83 -23.66
C GLN A 80 -1.72 -15.78 -22.62
N GLU A 81 -0.40 -15.96 -22.71
CA GLU A 81 0.37 -16.73 -21.75
C GLU A 81 0.80 -15.92 -20.54
N GLN A 82 0.75 -14.59 -20.64
CA GLN A 82 1.14 -13.64 -19.59
C GLN A 82 -0.05 -12.81 -19.11
N ALA A 83 -0.01 -12.47 -17.82
CA ALA A 83 -0.91 -11.54 -17.17
C ALA A 83 -0.12 -10.35 -16.63
N THR A 84 -0.78 -9.20 -16.62
CA THR A 84 -0.29 -7.98 -16.02
C THR A 84 -0.83 -7.84 -14.61
N LEU A 85 0.07 -7.48 -13.69
CA LEU A 85 -0.21 -7.21 -12.30
C LEU A 85 0.04 -5.74 -12.01
N THR A 86 -0.90 -5.08 -11.36
CA THR A 86 -0.65 -3.81 -10.64
C THR A 86 -0.73 -4.12 -9.16
N LEU A 87 0.36 -3.86 -8.43
CA LEU A 87 0.50 -4.26 -7.03
C LEU A 87 0.90 -3.11 -6.14
N THR A 88 0.18 -2.96 -5.04
CA THR A 88 0.39 -1.91 -4.02
C THR A 88 0.77 -2.53 -2.67
N GLN A 89 0.45 -3.81 -2.46
CA GLN A 89 0.72 -4.52 -1.20
C GLN A 89 2.18 -4.99 -1.08
N ARG A 90 2.92 -4.44 -0.12
CA ARG A 90 4.37 -4.69 0.07
C ARG A 90 4.77 -6.16 0.19
N LYS A 91 3.95 -6.98 0.88
CA LYS A 91 4.20 -8.42 1.03
C LYS A 91 4.20 -9.14 -0.33
N THR A 92 3.22 -8.82 -1.17
CA THR A 92 3.08 -9.40 -2.51
C THR A 92 4.17 -8.87 -3.43
N ILE A 93 4.44 -7.56 -3.41
CA ILE A 93 5.54 -6.92 -4.16
C ILE A 93 6.87 -7.61 -3.88
N THR A 94 7.25 -7.76 -2.60
CA THR A 94 8.50 -8.42 -2.20
C THR A 94 8.60 -9.84 -2.77
N ARG A 95 7.47 -10.56 -2.84
CA ARG A 95 7.46 -11.92 -3.39
C ARG A 95 7.64 -11.92 -4.91
N VAL A 96 6.98 -10.99 -5.61
CA VAL A 96 7.13 -10.84 -7.07
C VAL A 96 8.54 -10.37 -7.44
N GLU A 97 9.13 -9.44 -6.68
CA GLU A 97 10.53 -9.02 -6.88
C GLU A 97 11.50 -10.20 -6.75
N LYS A 98 11.31 -11.09 -5.76
CA LYS A 98 12.11 -12.32 -5.64
C LYS A 98 11.90 -13.29 -6.81
N LEU A 99 10.67 -13.38 -7.32
CA LEU A 99 10.37 -14.22 -8.49
C LEU A 99 11.01 -13.64 -9.76
N ALA A 100 11.01 -12.32 -9.93
CA ALA A 100 11.65 -11.68 -11.07
C ALA A 100 13.17 -11.87 -11.07
N VAL A 101 13.81 -11.90 -9.88
CA VAL A 101 15.24 -12.22 -9.77
C VAL A 101 15.53 -13.70 -10.04
N SER A 102 14.70 -14.61 -9.53
CA SER A 102 14.95 -16.06 -9.64
C SER A 102 14.46 -16.70 -10.94
N ARG A 103 13.54 -16.05 -11.66
CA ARG A 103 12.90 -16.50 -12.91
C ARG A 103 12.61 -15.33 -13.86
N PRO A 104 13.64 -14.59 -14.30
CA PRO A 104 13.49 -13.38 -15.10
C PRO A 104 12.80 -13.61 -16.46
N GLU A 105 12.86 -14.83 -17.00
CA GLU A 105 12.19 -15.24 -18.23
C GLU A 105 10.68 -15.43 -18.06
N GLU A 106 10.22 -15.73 -16.84
CA GLU A 106 8.79 -15.93 -16.53
C GLU A 106 8.15 -14.71 -15.86
N CYS A 107 8.91 -13.99 -15.02
CA CYS A 107 8.41 -12.90 -14.17
C CYS A 107 9.26 -11.64 -14.34
N GLN A 108 8.62 -10.51 -14.66
CA GLN A 108 9.32 -9.26 -14.95
C GLN A 108 8.64 -8.08 -14.26
N ILE A 109 9.42 -7.21 -13.61
CA ILE A 109 8.92 -5.92 -13.14
C ILE A 109 9.05 -4.92 -14.29
N VAL A 110 7.92 -4.43 -14.81
CA VAL A 110 7.90 -3.52 -15.96
C VAL A 110 7.88 -2.05 -15.54
N GLY A 111 7.47 -1.75 -14.31
CA GLY A 111 7.48 -0.39 -13.78
C GLY A 111 7.45 -0.34 -12.26
N LYS A 112 8.05 0.71 -11.71
CA LYS A 112 7.94 1.10 -10.30
C LYS A 112 7.44 2.53 -10.23
N ASN A 113 6.34 2.74 -9.53
CA ASN A 113 5.72 4.04 -9.38
C ASN A 113 6.32 4.78 -8.16
N PRO A 114 6.28 6.12 -8.13
CA PRO A 114 6.79 6.91 -7.00
C PRO A 114 6.11 6.60 -5.66
N ASP A 115 4.88 6.10 -5.67
CA ASP A 115 4.14 5.67 -4.48
C ASP A 115 4.58 4.28 -3.94
N GLY A 116 5.54 3.63 -4.60
CA GLY A 116 6.06 2.32 -4.23
C GLY A 116 5.26 1.13 -4.78
N SER A 117 4.17 1.38 -5.50
CA SER A 117 3.48 0.34 -6.27
C SER A 117 4.30 -0.09 -7.48
N ILE A 118 4.01 -1.27 -8.01
CA ILE A 118 4.71 -1.84 -9.17
C ILE A 118 3.73 -2.33 -10.21
N VAL A 119 4.20 -2.37 -11.46
CA VAL A 119 3.58 -3.14 -12.53
C VAL A 119 4.51 -4.31 -12.89
N ALA A 120 3.96 -5.51 -13.03
CA ALA A 120 4.72 -6.71 -13.34
C ALA A 120 3.99 -7.65 -14.31
N HIS A 121 4.75 -8.48 -15.03
CA HIS A 121 4.21 -9.58 -15.83
C HIS A 121 4.52 -10.92 -15.17
N ILE A 122 3.53 -11.81 -15.17
CA ILE A 122 3.67 -13.21 -14.74
C ILE A 122 2.99 -14.15 -15.74
N PRO A 123 3.29 -15.45 -15.75
CA PRO A 123 2.54 -16.41 -16.55
C PRO A 123 1.10 -16.56 -16.02
N VAL A 124 0.11 -16.60 -16.92
CA VAL A 124 -1.31 -16.85 -16.56
C VAL A 124 -1.46 -18.16 -15.79
N ARG A 125 -0.65 -19.19 -16.11
CA ARG A 125 -0.63 -20.49 -15.41
C ARG A 125 -0.31 -20.41 -13.91
N TRP A 126 0.21 -19.29 -13.40
CA TRP A 126 0.46 -19.10 -11.98
C TRP A 126 -0.75 -18.59 -11.20
N ILE A 127 -1.76 -18.04 -11.90
CA ILE A 127 -2.97 -17.50 -11.28
C ILE A 127 -3.85 -18.65 -10.83
N ARG A 128 -4.23 -18.65 -9.54
CA ARG A 128 -5.08 -19.67 -8.92
C ARG A 128 -6.23 -19.01 -8.19
N ILE A 129 -7.46 -19.33 -8.58
CA ILE A 129 -8.70 -18.87 -7.92
C ILE A 129 -9.28 -20.05 -7.14
N ASN A 130 -8.72 -20.29 -5.95
CA ASN A 130 -9.19 -21.34 -5.05
C ASN A 130 -9.57 -20.71 -3.71
N PRO A 131 -10.78 -20.97 -3.18
CA PRO A 131 -11.12 -20.52 -1.84
C PRO A 131 -10.23 -21.21 -0.81
N ASN A 132 -9.99 -20.53 0.31
CA ASN A 132 -9.33 -21.17 1.44
C ASN A 132 -10.23 -22.30 1.98
N LEU A 133 -9.60 -23.40 2.38
CA LEU A 133 -10.31 -24.49 3.05
C LEU A 133 -10.88 -23.97 4.38
N GLN A 134 -12.20 -24.10 4.56
CA GLN A 134 -12.85 -23.90 5.84
C GLN A 134 -12.60 -25.15 6.69
N LEU A 135 -11.72 -25.04 7.68
CA LEU A 135 -11.35 -26.13 8.57
C LEU A 135 -11.93 -25.88 9.95
N THR A 136 -12.41 -26.94 10.61
CA THR A 136 -12.69 -26.88 12.04
C THR A 136 -11.39 -26.69 12.82
N GLU A 137 -11.48 -26.23 14.07
CA GLU A 137 -10.31 -26.02 14.92
C GLU A 137 -9.51 -27.33 15.13
N GLU A 138 -10.20 -28.46 15.23
CA GLU A 138 -9.59 -29.80 15.31
C GLU A 138 -8.81 -30.14 14.04
N GLN A 139 -9.42 -29.96 12.86
CA GLN A 139 -8.75 -30.18 11.57
C GLN A 139 -7.55 -29.24 11.37
N ARG A 140 -7.64 -28.00 11.88
CA ARG A 140 -6.54 -27.03 11.84
C ARG A 140 -5.36 -27.47 12.70
N LYS A 141 -5.63 -27.97 13.92
CA LYS A 141 -4.60 -28.53 14.82
C LYS A 141 -3.94 -29.77 14.24
N GLU A 142 -4.72 -30.68 13.65
CA GLU A 142 -4.20 -31.89 13.03
C GLU A 142 -3.26 -31.57 11.86
N LYS A 143 -3.67 -30.67 10.96
CA LYS A 143 -2.81 -30.21 9.85
C LYS A 143 -1.56 -29.51 10.34
N ALA A 144 -1.65 -28.68 11.38
CA ALA A 144 -0.48 -28.04 11.98
C ALA A 144 0.48 -29.07 12.58
N ALA A 145 -0.04 -30.10 13.26
CA ALA A 145 0.77 -31.19 13.81
C ALA A 145 1.42 -32.04 12.71
N ALA A 146 0.70 -32.35 11.63
CA ALA A 146 1.25 -33.01 10.44
C ALA A 146 2.37 -32.18 9.80
N MET A 147 2.19 -30.87 9.65
CA MET A 147 3.20 -29.97 9.11
C MET A 147 4.46 -29.93 9.98
N ARG A 148 4.32 -29.85 11.32
CA ARG A 148 5.46 -29.89 12.26
C ARG A 148 6.24 -31.20 12.15
N ARG A 149 5.53 -32.34 12.03
CA ARG A 149 6.16 -33.65 11.83
C ARG A 149 6.99 -33.67 10.54
N ASN A 150 6.43 -33.20 9.42
CA ASN A 150 7.13 -33.17 8.14
C ASN A 150 8.36 -32.25 8.12
N ILE A 151 8.31 -31.14 8.86
CA ILE A 151 9.48 -30.25 9.03
C ILE A 151 10.59 -30.95 9.83
N HIS A 152 10.23 -31.72 10.87
CA HIS A 152 11.21 -32.43 11.68
C HIS A 152 11.91 -33.56 10.92
N TYR A 153 11.15 -34.34 10.13
CA TYR A 153 11.72 -35.41 9.29
C TYR A 153 12.67 -34.87 8.21
N ASN A 154 12.33 -33.77 7.53
CA ASN A 154 13.22 -33.16 6.52
C ASN A 154 14.43 -32.42 7.13
N GLY A 155 14.41 -32.11 8.42
CA GLY A 155 15.52 -31.50 9.14
C GLY A 155 16.60 -32.53 9.54
N ALA A 156 16.18 -33.74 9.91
CA ALA A 156 17.08 -34.84 10.26
C ALA A 156 17.80 -35.44 9.02
N ASP A 157 17.13 -35.49 7.88
CA ASP A 157 17.71 -36.02 6.62
C ASP A 157 18.80 -35.11 6.02
N ARG A 158 18.89 -33.85 6.47
CA ARG A 158 19.95 -32.90 6.07
C ARG A 158 21.15 -32.88 7.01
N SER A 159 21.04 -33.42 8.23
CA SER A 159 22.18 -33.54 9.15
C SER A 159 23.03 -34.79 8.90
N ASP A 160 22.53 -35.73 8.08
CA ASP A 160 23.23 -36.97 7.73
C ASP A 160 24.01 -36.86 6.39
N LEU A 161 24.02 -35.67 5.79
CA LEU A 161 24.80 -35.33 4.59
C LEU A 161 25.80 -34.21 4.92
N GLY A 162 26.84 -34.54 5.70
CA GLY A 162 28.17 -33.89 5.72
C GLY A 162 28.24 -32.42 6.08
#